data_AF-A0A9W8Q5T8-F1
#
_entry.id   AF-A0A9W8Q5T8-F1
#
_cell.length_a   1.000
_cell.length_b   1.000
_cell.length_c   1.000
_cell.angle_alpha   90.00
_cell.angle_beta   90.00
_cell.angle_gamma   90.00
#
_symmetry.space_group_name_H-M   'P 1'
#
loop_
_entity.id
_entity.type
_entity.pdbx_description
1 polymer ?
#
loop_
_entity_poly.entity_id
_entity_poly.type
_entity_poly.pdbx_seq_one_letter_code
_entity_poly.pdbx_strand_id
1 'polypeptide(L)'
;MESRKVPLVGGCHCGATRYVLFFTLPAPHTESNPPKEEEQRISRCNCTTCHKMGLFHLKPADPAADFLLLHPLDPYADLGDYLTEDREIHFFFCKTCGVRCLNTNAAGEVVDVDAAALELPDIAGSDAPTPTKAWRAIKGSGDPEYGTYVSVNGHTVDAGQAEFDMRDLTEKKCVRYLDTYSDIGKGLPSRWDRPHDHGCY
;
A
#
# COMPACT_ATOMS: atom_id res chain seq x y z
N MET A 1 2.25 22.31 8.24
CA MET A 1 1.82 21.27 9.20
C MET A 1 2.95 20.28 9.29
N GLU A 2 3.35 19.88 10.49
CA GLU A 2 4.43 18.92 10.68
C GLU A 2 3.98 17.51 10.27
N SER A 3 4.85 16.76 9.60
CA SER A 3 4.55 15.39 9.21
C SER A 3 4.53 14.48 10.43
N ARG A 4 3.48 13.68 10.58
CA ARG A 4 3.34 12.68 11.64
C ARG A 4 2.80 11.38 11.08
N LYS A 5 3.10 10.27 11.74
CA LYS A 5 2.50 8.97 11.43
C LYS A 5 1.05 8.96 11.90
N VAL A 6 0.13 8.57 11.02
CA VAL A 6 -1.31 8.48 11.29
C VAL A 6 -1.84 7.11 10.86
N PRO A 7 -2.81 6.53 11.57
CA PRO A 7 -3.48 5.32 11.12
C PRO A 7 -4.39 5.63 9.93
N LEU A 8 -4.27 4.86 8.86
CA LEU A 8 -5.17 4.84 7.72
C LEU A 8 -5.85 3.48 7.66
N VAL A 9 -7.17 3.44 7.83
CA VAL A 9 -7.95 2.21 7.66
C VAL A 9 -8.38 2.05 6.21
N GLY A 10 -8.55 0.81 5.80
CA GLY A 10 -9.04 0.51 4.48
C GLY A 10 -9.41 -0.94 4.31
N GLY A 11 -9.88 -1.26 3.12
CA GLY A 11 -10.35 -2.59 2.83
C GLY A 11 -10.90 -2.75 1.43
N CYS A 12 -11.42 -3.94 1.19
CA CYS A 12 -12.16 -4.22 -0.03
C CYS A 12 -13.62 -3.76 0.10
N HIS A 13 -14.31 -3.62 -1.02
CA HIS A 13 -15.69 -3.12 -1.06
C HIS A 13 -16.66 -3.94 -0.18
N CYS A 14 -16.51 -5.25 -0.11
CA CYS A 14 -17.41 -6.12 0.68
C CYS A 14 -16.97 -6.29 2.15
N GLY A 15 -15.87 -5.67 2.58
CA GLY A 15 -15.35 -5.79 3.95
C GLY A 15 -14.67 -7.12 4.28
N ALA A 16 -14.59 -8.07 3.35
CA ALA A 16 -13.89 -9.35 3.55
C ALA A 16 -12.36 -9.20 3.61
N THR A 17 -11.83 -8.04 3.27
CA THR A 17 -10.42 -7.68 3.43
C THR A 17 -10.37 -6.34 4.16
N ARG A 18 -9.65 -6.27 5.27
CA ARG A 18 -9.54 -5.06 6.10
C ARG A 18 -8.11 -4.92 6.59
N TYR A 19 -7.60 -3.70 6.64
CA TYR A 19 -6.25 -3.42 7.09
C TYR A 19 -6.16 -2.08 7.81
N VAL A 20 -5.03 -1.87 8.49
CA VAL A 20 -4.55 -0.55 8.90
C VAL A 20 -3.14 -0.34 8.36
N LEU A 21 -2.89 0.87 7.87
CA LEU A 21 -1.60 1.36 7.40
C LEU A 21 -1.21 2.57 8.25
N PHE A 22 -0.08 2.52 8.93
CA PHE A 22 0.47 3.66 9.65
C PHE A 22 1.35 4.48 8.71
N PHE A 23 0.84 5.62 8.25
CA PHE A 23 1.44 6.40 7.16
C PHE A 23 1.80 7.81 7.61
N THR A 24 2.95 8.32 7.18
CA THR A 24 3.41 9.67 7.53
C THR A 24 2.76 10.71 6.63
N LEU A 25 1.96 11.61 7.22
CA LEU A 25 1.20 12.66 6.55
C LEU A 25 1.34 14.02 7.28
N PRO A 26 1.37 15.16 6.57
CA PRO A 26 1.48 15.30 5.11
C PRO A 26 2.74 14.60 4.56
N ALA A 27 2.68 14.14 3.30
CA ALA A 27 3.75 13.35 2.71
C ALA A 27 5.11 14.09 2.80
N PRO A 28 6.15 13.47 3.38
CA PRO A 28 7.41 14.16 3.68
C PRO A 28 8.33 14.33 2.46
N HIS A 29 7.98 13.72 1.32
CA HIS A 29 8.84 13.67 0.14
C HIS A 29 8.19 14.33 -1.07
N THR A 30 9.04 14.98 -1.86
CA THR A 30 8.75 15.68 -3.12
C THR A 30 9.94 15.53 -4.05
N GLU A 31 9.88 16.11 -5.25
CA GLU A 31 11.01 16.13 -6.19
C GLU A 31 12.31 16.70 -5.57
N SER A 32 12.21 17.75 -4.75
CA SER A 32 13.39 18.37 -4.10
C SER A 32 13.95 17.58 -2.93
N ASN A 33 13.19 16.61 -2.41
CA ASN A 33 13.58 15.72 -1.32
C ASN A 33 13.04 14.30 -1.57
N PRO A 34 13.61 13.59 -2.56
CA PRO A 34 13.12 12.26 -2.92
C PRO A 34 13.42 11.25 -1.80
N PRO A 35 12.56 10.23 -1.61
CA PRO A 35 12.74 9.24 -0.56
C PRO A 35 13.93 8.31 -0.85
N LYS A 36 14.63 7.91 0.20
CA LYS A 36 15.58 6.80 0.23
C LYS A 36 14.85 5.45 0.28
N GLU A 37 15.62 4.37 0.23
CA GLU A 37 15.09 3.00 0.11
C GLU A 37 14.28 2.54 1.34
N GLU A 38 14.61 3.03 2.52
CA GLU A 38 13.97 2.72 3.80
C GLU A 38 12.94 3.78 4.21
N GLU A 39 12.71 4.77 3.36
CA GLU A 39 11.73 5.82 3.59
C GLU A 39 10.42 5.52 2.87
N GLN A 40 9.34 6.10 3.37
CA GLN A 40 8.00 5.97 2.82
C GLN A 40 7.97 6.43 1.36
N ARG A 41 7.27 5.68 0.50
CA ARG A 41 7.10 6.02 -0.92
C ARG A 41 5.62 6.05 -1.31
N ILE A 42 5.27 7.08 -2.08
CA ILE A 42 4.00 7.18 -2.78
C ILE A 42 4.32 7.16 -4.27
N SER A 43 3.77 6.21 -5.01
CA SER A 43 4.11 6.08 -6.42
C SER A 43 3.01 5.51 -7.31
N ARG A 44 3.08 5.88 -8.58
CA ARG A 44 2.34 5.24 -9.67
C ARG A 44 3.31 4.78 -10.73
N CYS A 45 3.00 3.64 -11.32
CA CYS A 45 3.88 2.92 -12.23
C CYS A 45 3.12 2.64 -13.53
N ASN A 46 3.76 2.87 -14.69
CA ASN A 46 3.13 2.67 -16.00
C ASN A 46 3.34 1.26 -16.58
N CYS A 47 3.97 0.30 -15.88
CA CYS A 47 4.00 -1.08 -16.37
C CYS A 47 2.57 -1.62 -16.56
N THR A 48 2.47 -2.63 -17.41
CA THR A 48 1.19 -3.24 -17.78
C THR A 48 0.41 -3.74 -16.57
N THR A 49 1.08 -4.33 -15.57
CA THR A 49 0.47 -4.83 -14.33
C THR A 49 -0.10 -3.68 -13.49
N CYS A 50 0.73 -2.73 -13.08
CA CYS A 50 0.32 -1.61 -12.22
C CYS A 50 -0.75 -0.73 -12.89
N HIS A 51 -0.61 -0.46 -14.19
CA HIS A 51 -1.57 0.34 -14.94
C HIS A 51 -2.94 -0.35 -15.01
N LYS A 52 -2.98 -1.64 -15.40
CA LYS A 52 -4.24 -2.38 -15.55
C LYS A 52 -4.94 -2.65 -14.22
N MET A 53 -4.19 -2.76 -13.14
CA MET A 53 -4.72 -2.96 -11.79
C MET A 53 -5.05 -1.65 -11.08
N GLY A 54 -4.71 -0.50 -11.66
CA GLY A 54 -4.93 0.80 -11.06
C GLY A 54 -4.22 0.93 -9.71
N LEU A 55 -2.93 0.56 -9.63
CA LEU A 55 -2.19 0.61 -8.37
C LEU A 55 -1.70 2.03 -8.07
N PHE A 56 -2.21 2.60 -6.98
CA PHE A 56 -1.66 3.78 -6.33
C PHE A 56 -0.84 3.31 -5.13
N HIS A 57 0.47 3.10 -5.31
CA HIS A 57 1.30 2.44 -4.31
C HIS A 57 1.56 3.36 -3.11
N LEU A 58 1.10 2.94 -1.94
CA LEU A 58 1.49 3.46 -0.64
C LEU A 58 2.42 2.44 0.02
N LYS A 59 3.73 2.67 -0.04
CA LYS A 59 4.74 1.83 0.61
C LYS A 59 5.17 2.51 1.92
N PRO A 60 4.90 1.92 3.10
CA PRO A 60 5.36 2.48 4.37
C PRO A 60 6.88 2.35 4.52
N ALA A 61 7.44 3.12 5.46
CA ALA A 61 8.88 3.08 5.77
C ALA A 61 9.30 1.75 6.41
N ASP A 62 8.51 1.22 7.36
CA ASP A 62 8.72 -0.10 7.94
C ASP A 62 7.53 -1.03 7.63
N PRO A 63 7.55 -1.81 6.54
CA PRO A 63 6.48 -2.73 6.18
C PRO A 63 6.04 -3.73 7.27
N ALA A 64 6.94 -4.11 8.18
CA ALA A 64 6.63 -5.05 9.25
C ALA A 64 5.94 -4.38 10.44
N ALA A 65 6.26 -3.11 10.71
CA ALA A 65 5.70 -2.36 11.83
C ALA A 65 4.49 -1.48 11.44
N ASP A 66 4.46 -0.99 10.19
CA ASP A 66 3.55 0.06 9.75
C ASP A 66 2.37 -0.47 8.92
N PHE A 67 2.22 -1.78 8.76
CA PHE A 67 1.07 -2.38 8.10
C PHE A 67 0.56 -3.61 8.85
N LEU A 68 -0.75 -3.69 9.01
CA LEU A 68 -1.45 -4.83 9.60
C LEU A 68 -2.65 -5.20 8.73
N LEU A 69 -2.70 -6.45 8.28
CA LEU A 69 -3.88 -7.03 7.67
C LEU A 69 -4.77 -7.61 8.77
N LEU A 70 -5.90 -6.96 9.02
CA LEU A 70 -6.83 -7.31 10.10
C LEU A 70 -7.73 -8.50 9.71
N HIS A 71 -8.03 -8.63 8.42
CA HIS A 71 -8.75 -9.76 7.86
C HIS A 71 -8.46 -9.89 6.36
N PRO A 72 -8.28 -11.11 5.81
CA PRO A 72 -8.10 -12.39 6.53
C PRO A 72 -6.74 -12.47 7.24
N LEU A 73 -6.53 -13.50 8.07
CA LEU A 73 -5.26 -13.68 8.79
C LEU A 73 -4.20 -14.46 7.99
N ASP A 74 -4.59 -15.12 6.90
CA ASP A 74 -3.66 -15.74 5.96
C ASP A 74 -3.96 -15.21 4.53
N PRO A 75 -3.27 -14.16 4.07
CA PRO A 75 -3.51 -13.62 2.74
C PRO A 75 -3.21 -14.63 1.62
N TYR A 76 -2.28 -15.57 1.84
CA TYR A 76 -1.88 -16.54 0.82
C TYR A 76 -2.94 -17.64 0.62
N ALA A 77 -3.61 -18.05 1.69
CA ALA A 77 -4.70 -19.01 1.59
C ALA A 77 -6.03 -18.35 1.19
N ASP A 78 -6.33 -17.20 1.78
CA ASP A 78 -7.69 -16.65 1.76
C ASP A 78 -7.92 -15.62 0.67
N LEU A 79 -6.90 -14.89 0.22
CA LEU A 79 -7.03 -13.93 -0.89
C LEU A 79 -6.77 -14.61 -2.24
N GLY A 80 -7.27 -13.99 -3.30
CA GLY A 80 -6.88 -14.32 -4.66
C GLY A 80 -5.47 -13.79 -4.89
N ASP A 81 -4.63 -14.59 -5.51
CA ASP A 81 -3.22 -14.27 -5.69
C ASP A 81 -2.88 -14.23 -7.18
N TYR A 82 -2.29 -13.12 -7.62
CA TYR A 82 -1.77 -12.97 -8.97
C TYR A 82 -0.28 -12.68 -8.88
N LEU A 83 0.51 -13.53 -9.54
CA LEU A 83 1.94 -13.37 -9.70
C LEU A 83 2.25 -12.92 -11.13
N THR A 84 3.18 -11.98 -11.25
CA THR A 84 3.81 -11.62 -12.52
C THR A 84 4.81 -12.70 -12.96
N GLU A 85 5.43 -12.51 -14.12
CA GLU A 85 6.35 -13.49 -14.71
C GLU A 85 7.56 -13.82 -13.82
N ASP A 86 8.07 -12.81 -13.09
CA ASP A 86 9.14 -12.94 -12.10
C ASP A 86 8.71 -13.72 -10.85
N ARG A 87 7.41 -13.79 -10.57
CA ARG A 87 6.80 -14.50 -9.43
C ARG A 87 7.28 -14.03 -8.06
N GLU A 88 7.76 -12.80 -7.97
CA GLU A 88 8.31 -12.23 -6.73
C GLU A 88 7.25 -11.50 -5.89
N ILE A 89 6.38 -10.73 -6.55
CA ILE A 89 5.38 -9.90 -5.86
C ILE A 89 3.99 -10.50 -6.03
N HIS A 90 3.36 -10.83 -4.90
CA HIS A 90 1.98 -11.28 -4.83
C HIS A 90 1.04 -10.07 -4.91
N PHE A 91 0.24 -9.98 -5.98
CA PHE A 91 -0.78 -8.95 -6.15
C PHE A 91 -2.14 -9.47 -5.67
N PHE A 92 -2.35 -9.42 -4.36
CA PHE A 92 -3.55 -9.97 -3.73
C PHE A 92 -4.83 -9.21 -4.12
N PHE A 93 -5.93 -9.96 -4.24
CA PHE A 93 -7.28 -9.42 -4.46
C PHE A 93 -8.34 -10.16 -3.63
N CYS A 94 -9.40 -9.47 -3.26
CA CYS A 94 -10.53 -10.09 -2.60
C CYS A 94 -11.26 -11.03 -3.57
N LYS A 95 -11.39 -12.32 -3.21
CA LYS A 95 -12.12 -13.31 -4.03
C LYS A 95 -13.61 -12.99 -4.19
N THR A 96 -14.18 -12.19 -3.29
CA THR A 96 -15.61 -11.83 -3.30
C THR A 96 -15.91 -10.63 -4.20
N CYS A 97 -15.12 -9.55 -4.15
CA CYS A 97 -15.41 -8.31 -4.88
C CYS A 97 -14.31 -7.86 -5.85
N GLY A 98 -13.19 -8.59 -5.96
CA GLY A 98 -12.11 -8.32 -6.91
C GLY A 98 -11.18 -7.16 -6.55
N VAL A 99 -11.45 -6.41 -5.48
CA VAL A 99 -10.62 -5.27 -5.06
C VAL A 99 -9.23 -5.72 -4.62
N ARG A 100 -8.19 -4.99 -5.05
CA ARG A 100 -6.77 -5.23 -4.78
C ARG A 100 -6.25 -4.28 -3.72
N CYS A 101 -6.26 -4.71 -2.45
CA CYS A 101 -5.89 -3.86 -1.32
C CYS A 101 -4.38 -3.77 -1.11
N LEU A 102 -3.65 -4.87 -1.29
CA LEU A 102 -2.21 -4.92 -1.01
C LEU A 102 -1.46 -5.80 -2.01
N ASN A 103 -0.15 -5.56 -2.07
CA ASN A 103 0.83 -6.44 -2.71
C ASN A 103 2.06 -6.57 -1.81
N THR A 104 2.65 -7.76 -1.78
CA THR A 104 3.79 -8.09 -0.90
C THR A 104 4.64 -9.21 -1.51
N ASN A 105 5.92 -9.24 -1.18
CA ASN A 105 6.80 -10.40 -1.42
C ASN A 105 7.18 -11.11 -0.12
N ALA A 106 6.78 -10.55 1.03
CA ALA A 106 7.26 -10.97 2.33
C ALA A 106 6.36 -12.06 2.92
N ALA A 107 6.97 -13.13 3.42
CA ALA A 107 6.28 -14.02 4.34
C ALA A 107 5.79 -13.23 5.57
N GLY A 108 4.74 -13.72 6.24
CA GLY A 108 4.20 -13.05 7.41
C GLY A 108 3.81 -13.97 8.55
N GLU A 109 3.44 -13.33 9.65
CA GLU A 109 3.05 -13.96 10.91
C GLU A 109 1.75 -13.35 11.42
N VAL A 110 1.01 -14.12 12.22
CA VAL A 110 -0.16 -13.62 12.93
C VAL A 110 0.27 -13.13 14.31
N VAL A 111 -0.06 -11.88 14.61
CA VAL A 111 0.19 -11.24 15.90
C VAL A 111 -1.12 -10.90 16.59
N ASP A 112 -1.09 -10.85 17.92
CA ASP A 112 -2.19 -10.27 18.69
C ASP A 112 -2.14 -8.74 18.55
N VAL A 113 -3.31 -8.12 18.45
CA VAL A 113 -3.46 -6.67 18.35
C VAL A 113 -4.44 -6.15 19.38
N ASP A 114 -4.10 -5.01 19.99
CA ASP A 114 -5.01 -4.24 20.82
C ASP A 114 -5.62 -3.12 19.96
N ALA A 115 -6.84 -3.35 19.47
CA ALA A 115 -7.53 -2.39 18.62
C ALA A 115 -7.75 -1.02 19.30
N ALA A 116 -7.86 -0.98 20.64
CA ALA A 116 -7.98 0.29 21.36
C ALA A 116 -6.66 1.05 21.36
N ALA A 117 -5.53 0.35 21.46
CA ALA A 117 -4.19 0.94 21.38
C ALA A 117 -3.82 1.41 19.98
N LEU A 118 -4.42 0.82 18.93
CA LEU A 118 -4.16 1.20 17.53
C LEU A 118 -4.92 2.46 17.08
N GLU A 119 -5.73 3.06 17.98
CA GLU A 119 -6.58 4.23 17.70
C GLU A 119 -7.35 4.08 16.38
N LEU A 120 -7.79 2.85 16.07
CA LEU A 120 -8.49 2.60 14.82
C LEU A 120 -9.77 3.44 14.82
N PRO A 121 -10.01 4.28 13.80
CA PRO A 121 -11.25 5.02 13.69
C PRO A 121 -12.43 4.05 13.74
N ASP A 122 -13.52 4.45 14.41
CA ASP A 122 -14.78 3.69 14.38
C ASP A 122 -15.17 3.46 12.92
N ILE A 123 -15.04 2.22 12.43
CA ILE A 123 -15.36 1.90 11.05
C ILE A 123 -16.88 1.88 10.94
N ALA A 124 -17.46 3.07 10.73
CA ALA A 124 -18.89 3.29 10.68
C ALA A 124 -19.54 2.34 9.65
N GLY A 125 -20.42 1.46 10.14
CA GLY A 125 -21.19 0.55 9.29
C GLY A 125 -20.62 -0.86 9.12
N SER A 126 -19.54 -1.24 9.81
CA SER A 126 -19.17 -2.66 9.89
C SER A 126 -19.74 -3.31 11.14
N ASP A 127 -20.64 -4.28 11.00
CA ASP A 127 -20.97 -5.25 12.06
C ASP A 127 -19.80 -6.23 12.35
N ALA A 128 -18.60 -5.90 11.86
CA ALA A 128 -17.43 -6.74 11.97
C ALA A 128 -16.84 -6.62 13.38
N PRO A 129 -16.55 -7.76 14.04
CA PRO A 129 -15.98 -7.76 15.38
C PRO A 129 -14.64 -7.02 15.41
N THR A 130 -14.37 -6.38 16.53
CA THR A 130 -13.08 -5.73 16.81
C THR A 130 -11.94 -6.73 16.59
N PRO A 131 -10.94 -6.43 15.75
CA PRO A 131 -9.85 -7.34 15.48
C PRO A 131 -8.98 -7.50 16.73
N THR A 132 -8.74 -8.76 17.12
CA THR A 132 -7.79 -9.12 18.19
C THR A 132 -6.51 -9.73 17.65
N LYS A 133 -6.48 -10.02 16.34
CA LYS A 133 -5.33 -10.55 15.62
C LYS A 133 -5.17 -9.84 14.29
N ALA A 134 -3.93 -9.81 13.81
CA ALA A 134 -3.60 -9.31 12.48
C ALA A 134 -2.44 -10.10 11.88
N TRP A 135 -2.41 -10.19 10.56
CA TRP A 135 -1.22 -10.60 9.83
C TRP A 135 -0.31 -9.40 9.61
N ARG A 136 1.00 -9.60 9.75
CA ARG A 136 2.04 -8.63 9.38
C ARG A 136 3.18 -9.30 8.64
N ALA A 137 3.90 -8.52 7.84
CA ALA A 137 5.13 -9.00 7.20
C ALA A 137 6.24 -9.25 8.23
N ILE A 138 7.03 -10.31 8.01
CA ILE A 138 8.25 -10.56 8.78
C ILE A 138 9.40 -9.75 8.17
N LYS A 139 10.15 -9.02 8.99
CA LYS A 139 11.31 -8.27 8.53
C LYS A 139 12.40 -9.22 8.00
N GLY A 140 12.93 -8.92 6.80
CA GLY A 140 13.92 -9.73 6.09
C GLY A 140 13.38 -10.98 5.40
N SER A 141 12.06 -11.20 5.34
CA SER A 141 11.48 -12.39 4.71
C SER A 141 11.17 -12.25 3.21
N GLY A 142 11.32 -11.05 2.65
CA GLY A 142 11.16 -10.81 1.23
C GLY A 142 12.39 -11.20 0.41
N ASP A 143 12.27 -11.16 -0.91
CA ASP A 143 13.37 -11.39 -1.85
C ASP A 143 14.53 -10.39 -1.61
N PRO A 144 15.81 -10.83 -1.69
CA PRO A 144 16.96 -9.96 -1.42
C PRO A 144 17.06 -8.71 -2.31
N GLU A 145 16.53 -8.73 -3.53
CA GLU A 145 16.52 -7.58 -4.44
C GLU A 145 15.54 -6.50 -3.98
N TYR A 146 14.39 -6.91 -3.43
CA TYR A 146 13.30 -6.01 -3.07
C TYR A 146 13.21 -5.69 -1.57
N GLY A 147 13.90 -6.48 -0.74
CA GLY A 147 13.75 -6.51 0.71
C GLY A 147 12.35 -6.94 1.14
N THR A 148 12.01 -6.72 2.42
CA THR A 148 10.62 -6.86 2.88
C THR A 148 9.78 -5.78 2.21
N TYR A 149 8.87 -6.19 1.33
CA TYR A 149 8.04 -5.29 0.57
C TYR A 149 6.56 -5.52 0.92
N VAL A 150 5.89 -4.44 1.33
CA VAL A 150 4.43 -4.33 1.38
C VAL A 150 4.05 -3.00 0.75
N SER A 151 3.05 -3.00 -0.12
CA SER A 151 2.43 -1.78 -0.62
C SER A 151 0.91 -1.92 -0.56
N VAL A 152 0.27 -0.90 -0.04
CA VAL A 152 -1.19 -0.74 -0.07
C VAL A 152 -1.58 0.00 -1.34
N ASN A 153 -2.73 -0.34 -1.91
CA ASN A 153 -3.33 0.44 -2.99
C ASN A 153 -4.16 1.58 -2.39
N GLY A 154 -3.78 2.83 -2.64
CA GLY A 154 -4.43 4.03 -2.12
C GLY A 154 -5.92 4.13 -2.45
N HIS A 155 -6.38 3.50 -3.54
CA HIS A 155 -7.80 3.40 -3.89
C HIS A 155 -8.64 2.59 -2.88
N THR A 156 -8.00 1.87 -1.96
CA THR A 156 -8.65 1.01 -0.97
C THR A 156 -8.58 1.58 0.45
N VAL A 157 -7.99 2.76 0.61
CA VAL A 157 -8.09 3.54 1.86
C VAL A 157 -9.51 4.09 1.94
N ASP A 158 -10.18 3.89 3.07
CA ASP A 158 -11.58 4.29 3.22
C ASP A 158 -11.73 5.82 3.11
N ALA A 159 -12.75 6.26 2.37
CA ALA A 159 -13.01 7.68 2.17
C ALA A 159 -13.41 8.38 3.48
N GLY A 160 -13.12 9.67 3.59
CA GLY A 160 -13.51 10.49 4.74
C GLY A 160 -12.46 10.56 5.86
N GLN A 161 -11.31 9.92 5.70
CA GLN A 161 -10.15 10.09 6.60
C GLN A 161 -9.44 11.41 6.26
N ALA A 162 -9.59 12.41 7.13
CA ALA A 162 -9.23 13.82 6.87
C ALA A 162 -7.76 14.04 6.50
N GLU A 163 -6.87 13.15 6.95
CA GLU A 163 -5.43 13.23 6.71
C GLU A 163 -5.02 12.76 5.31
N PHE A 164 -5.84 11.97 4.61
CA PHE A 164 -5.48 11.33 3.35
C PHE A 164 -6.44 11.69 2.21
N ASP A 165 -5.91 12.37 1.20
CA ASP A 165 -6.58 12.60 -0.07
C ASP A 165 -5.56 12.41 -1.22
N MET A 166 -5.81 11.44 -2.10
CA MET A 166 -4.93 11.16 -3.24
C MET A 166 -4.87 12.32 -4.24
N ARG A 167 -5.94 13.11 -4.37
CA ARG A 167 -5.93 14.32 -5.19
C ARG A 167 -4.89 15.28 -4.65
N ASP A 168 -4.93 15.55 -3.35
CA ASP A 168 -3.99 16.43 -2.67
C ASP A 168 -2.54 15.96 -2.83
N LEU A 169 -2.28 14.64 -2.72
CA LEU A 169 -0.94 14.07 -2.93
C LEU A 169 -0.43 14.32 -4.36
N THR A 170 -1.29 14.16 -5.36
CA THR A 170 -0.94 14.42 -6.76
C THR A 170 -0.74 15.91 -7.02
N GLU A 171 -1.66 16.77 -6.57
CA GLU A 171 -1.59 18.22 -6.77
C GLU A 171 -0.37 18.86 -6.07
N LYS A 172 -0.01 18.34 -4.89
CA LYS A 172 1.19 18.76 -4.13
C LYS A 172 2.48 18.11 -4.65
N LYS A 173 2.43 17.31 -5.72
CA LYS A 173 3.58 16.65 -6.33
C LYS A 173 4.36 15.78 -5.36
N CYS A 174 3.63 15.02 -4.53
CA CYS A 174 4.18 14.03 -3.60
C CYS A 174 4.19 12.61 -4.20
N VAL A 175 3.60 12.41 -5.38
CA VAL A 175 3.50 11.12 -6.07
C VAL A 175 4.67 10.96 -7.04
N ARG A 176 5.41 9.87 -6.91
CA ARG A 176 6.45 9.47 -7.86
C ARG A 176 5.85 8.69 -9.01
N TYR A 177 6.02 9.19 -10.23
CA TYR A 177 5.66 8.48 -11.44
C TYR A 177 6.88 7.72 -11.96
N LEU A 178 6.74 6.41 -12.07
CA LEU A 178 7.78 5.48 -12.50
C LEU A 178 7.53 5.07 -13.95
N ASP A 179 8.60 5.07 -14.76
CA ASP A 179 8.58 4.48 -16.10
C ASP A 179 9.17 3.08 -16.06
N THR A 180 8.31 2.08 -16.16
CA THR A 180 8.67 0.66 -16.19
C THR A 180 8.04 -0.06 -17.38
N TYR A 181 7.33 0.69 -18.24
CA TYR A 181 6.73 0.17 -19.47
C TYR A 181 7.78 -0.12 -20.53
N SER A 182 8.79 0.75 -20.68
CA SER A 182 9.88 0.57 -21.64
C SER A 182 11.19 0.19 -20.94
N ASP A 183 12.04 -0.59 -21.61
CA ASP A 183 13.35 -0.96 -21.07
C ASP A 183 14.29 0.25 -20.92
N ILE A 184 14.08 1.30 -21.71
CA ILE A 184 14.78 2.59 -21.54
C ILE A 184 14.27 3.34 -20.30
N GLY A 185 12.97 3.23 -20.02
CA GLY A 185 12.32 3.84 -18.86
C GLY A 185 12.82 3.28 -17.54
N LYS A 186 13.09 1.97 -17.49
CA LYS A 186 13.67 1.25 -16.34
C LYS A 186 15.09 1.78 -16.04
N GLY A 187 15.17 2.83 -15.23
CA GLY A 187 16.43 3.51 -14.86
C GLY A 187 16.39 5.03 -15.02
N LEU A 188 15.34 5.58 -15.62
CA LEU A 188 15.12 7.02 -15.61
C LEU A 188 14.70 7.50 -14.21
N PRO A 189 15.06 8.74 -13.84
CA PRO A 189 14.53 9.36 -12.63
C PRO A 189 13.01 9.38 -12.63
N SER A 190 12.41 9.20 -11.46
CA SER A 190 10.96 9.36 -11.30
C SER A 190 10.54 10.78 -11.64
N ARG A 191 9.39 10.93 -12.32
CA ARG A 191 8.70 12.23 -12.43
C ARG A 191 7.84 12.48 -11.19
N TRP A 192 7.55 13.74 -10.94
CA TRP A 192 6.73 14.16 -9.79
C TRP A 192 5.60 15.12 -10.19
N ASP A 193 5.69 15.70 -11.38
CA ASP A 193 4.73 16.65 -11.93
C ASP A 193 3.58 15.95 -12.66
N ARG A 194 3.88 14.87 -13.40
CA ARG A 194 2.88 14.10 -14.16
C ARG A 194 3.36 12.67 -14.48
N PRO A 195 2.42 11.76 -14.80
CA PRO A 195 2.75 10.44 -15.30
C PRO A 195 3.66 10.45 -16.53
N HIS A 196 4.44 9.38 -16.69
CA HIS A 196 5.07 9.04 -17.96
C HIS A 196 4.02 8.65 -19.00
N ASP A 197 4.43 8.54 -20.27
CA ASP A 197 3.55 8.05 -21.33
C ASP A 197 2.99 6.66 -20.93
N HIS A 198 1.73 6.41 -21.27
CA HIS A 198 0.95 5.23 -20.81
C HIS A 198 0.68 5.15 -19.30
N GLY A 199 1.16 6.11 -18.51
CA GLY A 199 0.82 6.26 -17.11
C GLY A 199 -0.55 6.93 -16.89
N CYS A 200 -0.98 6.97 -15.64
CA CYS A 200 -2.21 7.63 -15.21
C CYS A 200 -1.99 8.39 -13.91
N TYR A 201 -2.75 9.48 -13.74
CA TYR A 201 -2.81 10.28 -12.52
C TYR A 201 -3.52 9.52 -11.43
#